data_AF-A0A2E2N4A1-F1
#
_entry.id   AF-A0A2E2N4A1-F1
#
_cell.length_a   1.000
_cell.length_b   1.000
_cell.length_c   1.000
_cell.angle_alpha   90.00
_cell.angle_beta   90.00
_cell.angle_gamma   90.00
#
_symmetry.space_group_name_H-M   'P 1'
#
loop_
_entity.id
_entity.type
_entity.pdbx_description
1 polymer ?
#
loop_
_entity_poly.entity_id
_entity_poly.type
_entity_poly.pdbx_seq_one_letter_code
_entity_poly.pdbx_strand_id
1 'polypeptide(L)'
;MVVSIASGQLASFRVVAMSGDPAPGTTDMFEGFSTPVVSRDGSVLFRGGTDALFDDSGLWVEHGGVLTAVALEGEDAALGDGSIFDSFLSYSQSLFVADGGVALFRAKLRRFSAGVTDENDDGLWINSGAGTVAIAREGDTPDGLGGAVAFPPNEIESIAALGVSGVALSRLLVDLPPLAAGEADAESLWMPDAPLFVPGDIAPGVGGDRFVSFSQPSVNPLGSVAFVGTLDGSIVRSEGVWTGPIDSLNVIARAGNPAVGVDNAVYRNFYEVSLNEAGDAAFRGLLITDDGSREWALWAGRRGAIRLVAREGQPAAGVEGGLFGQFITFAAMSAEGALFQSTLQNGPGGVTSTNNTGIWIEQDGELRLIVREGDEAPGANGATFNFLTRATANRRGDVAFRARVVLDGDPREGIWVYHASLDRLVPVVLEDDLIDVDPDPGSELLRRVRTLSFAMGSGGQDGRASGFGDEGNLVFHANFLGESSAVIAATLPCDGADLAQPYGTHDIADVVEFLSLFGAGDLGADLAAPSGTLDIADVVAFLQIFGAGCP
;
A
#
# COMPACT_ATOMS: atom_id res chain seq x y z
N MET A 1 -27.55 -13.57 24.45
CA MET A 1 -28.48 -12.66 23.74
C MET A 1 -27.56 -11.86 22.86
N VAL A 2 -27.41 -12.30 21.61
CA VAL A 2 -26.42 -11.77 20.65
C VAL A 2 -26.77 -10.32 20.42
N VAL A 3 -25.90 -9.40 20.82
CA VAL A 3 -26.02 -8.01 20.41
C VAL A 3 -25.69 -8.03 18.92
N SER A 4 -26.70 -7.74 18.11
CA SER A 4 -26.52 -7.45 16.69
C SER A 4 -25.52 -6.29 16.58
N ILE A 5 -24.28 -6.62 16.24
CA ILE A 5 -23.40 -5.77 15.44
C ILE A 5 -24.25 -5.35 14.23
N ALA A 6 -24.17 -4.09 13.83
CA ALA A 6 -25.03 -3.52 12.81
C ALA A 6 -25.10 -4.45 11.60
N SER A 7 -26.32 -4.83 11.20
CA SER A 7 -26.60 -5.63 10.00
C SER A 7 -25.90 -5.01 8.79
N GLY A 8 -24.79 -5.60 8.35
CA GLY A 8 -24.00 -5.12 7.22
C GLY A 8 -22.48 -5.23 7.34
N GLN A 9 -21.92 -5.58 8.51
CA GLN A 9 -20.47 -5.70 8.68
C GLN A 9 -19.96 -7.08 8.21
N LEU A 10 -19.26 -7.11 7.07
CA LEU A 10 -18.70 -8.32 6.45
C LEU A 10 -17.20 -8.45 6.77
N ALA A 11 -16.89 -8.53 8.07
CA ALA A 11 -15.53 -8.76 8.54
C ALA A 11 -15.55 -9.44 9.91
N SER A 12 -14.54 -10.26 10.19
CA SER A 12 -14.19 -10.70 11.54
C SER A 12 -12.91 -10.03 11.99
N PHE A 13 -12.89 -9.52 13.22
CA PHE A 13 -11.72 -8.84 13.78
C PHE A 13 -10.91 -9.77 14.68
N ARG A 14 -9.60 -9.71 14.52
CA ARG A 14 -8.62 -10.28 15.45
C ARG A 14 -7.72 -9.16 15.93
N VAL A 15 -7.56 -9.06 17.25
CA VAL A 15 -6.55 -8.18 17.85
C VAL A 15 -5.17 -8.80 17.65
N VAL A 16 -4.29 -8.07 16.98
CA VAL A 16 -2.87 -8.45 16.78
C VAL A 16 -2.05 -8.01 17.99
N ALA A 17 -2.29 -6.79 18.47
CA ALA A 17 -1.72 -6.25 19.70
C ALA A 17 -2.64 -5.15 20.26
N MET A 18 -2.71 -5.03 21.58
CA MET A 18 -3.50 -3.99 22.25
C MET A 18 -2.67 -3.26 23.31
N SER A 19 -2.96 -1.97 23.51
CA SER A 19 -2.38 -1.19 24.61
C SER A 19 -2.77 -1.82 25.96
N GLY A 20 -1.80 -1.99 26.85
CA GLY A 20 -1.94 -2.67 28.12
C GLY A 20 -1.58 -4.16 28.07
N ASP A 21 -1.37 -4.73 26.88
CA ASP A 21 -0.84 -6.09 26.73
C ASP A 21 0.70 -6.09 26.89
N PRO A 22 1.29 -7.22 27.33
CA PRO A 22 2.73 -7.36 27.40
C PRO A 22 3.38 -7.15 26.03
N ALA A 23 4.43 -6.32 25.99
CA ALA A 23 5.24 -6.13 24.80
C ALA A 23 6.31 -7.25 24.73
N PRO A 24 6.23 -8.19 23.76
CA PRO A 24 7.18 -9.30 23.70
C PRO A 24 8.62 -8.81 23.54
N GLY A 25 9.56 -9.44 24.25
CA GLY A 25 10.96 -9.02 24.26
C GLY A 25 11.30 -7.98 25.35
N THR A 26 10.31 -7.38 26.01
CA THR A 26 10.52 -6.42 27.11
C THR A 26 9.88 -6.91 28.42
N THR A 27 9.97 -6.09 29.47
CA THR A 27 9.24 -6.29 30.73
C THR A 27 8.00 -5.42 30.86
N ASP A 28 7.69 -4.67 29.80
CA ASP A 28 6.80 -3.53 29.77
C ASP A 28 5.51 -3.88 29.00
N MET A 29 4.53 -2.99 29.06
CA MET A 29 3.24 -3.12 28.36
C MET A 29 3.19 -2.16 27.18
N PHE A 30 2.46 -2.52 26.13
CA PHE A 30 2.20 -1.58 25.02
C PHE A 30 1.39 -0.36 25.49
N GLU A 31 1.73 0.82 25.00
CA GLU A 31 0.97 2.06 25.24
C GLU A 31 0.26 2.56 23.97
N GLY A 32 0.87 2.36 22.80
CA GLY A 32 0.27 2.78 21.52
C GLY A 32 1.00 2.24 20.30
N PHE A 33 0.43 2.48 19.12
CA PHE A 33 0.90 1.86 17.87
C PHE A 33 0.98 2.87 16.71
N SER A 34 1.88 2.61 15.77
CA SER A 34 1.85 3.25 14.45
C SER A 34 0.81 2.61 13.54
N THR A 35 0.62 3.17 12.35
CA THR A 35 -0.10 2.47 11.28
C THR A 35 0.64 1.17 10.91
N PRO A 36 -0.02 0.00 10.94
CA PRO A 36 0.59 -1.28 10.59
C PRO A 36 0.69 -1.46 9.07
N VAL A 37 1.57 -2.37 8.67
CA VAL A 37 1.68 -2.89 7.29
C VAL A 37 1.57 -4.41 7.32
N VAL A 38 1.14 -5.01 6.21
CA VAL A 38 0.93 -6.45 6.08
C VAL A 38 1.53 -7.00 4.80
N SER A 39 2.11 -8.20 4.89
CA SER A 39 2.62 -8.95 3.75
C SER A 39 1.52 -9.74 3.06
N ARG A 40 1.89 -10.49 2.03
CA ARG A 40 0.96 -11.33 1.28
C ARG A 40 0.45 -12.50 2.12
N ASP A 41 1.34 -13.15 2.88
CA ASP A 41 1.02 -14.26 3.80
C ASP A 41 0.41 -13.83 5.15
N GLY A 42 0.08 -12.54 5.28
CA GLY A 42 -0.57 -11.98 6.46
C GLY A 42 0.32 -11.67 7.65
N SER A 43 1.64 -11.67 7.48
CA SER A 43 2.57 -11.15 8.49
C SER A 43 2.34 -9.65 8.71
N VAL A 44 2.15 -9.24 9.96
CA VAL A 44 1.81 -7.85 10.33
C VAL A 44 2.99 -7.19 11.03
N LEU A 45 3.51 -6.10 10.47
CA LEU A 45 4.60 -5.30 11.07
C LEU A 45 4.07 -3.95 11.53
N PHE A 46 4.47 -3.53 12.72
CA PHE A 46 4.12 -2.23 13.28
C PHE A 46 5.18 -1.72 14.26
N ARG A 47 5.21 -0.40 14.48
CA ARG A 47 5.91 0.21 15.61
C ARG A 47 4.98 0.27 16.81
N GLY A 48 5.48 -0.13 17.98
CA GLY A 48 4.80 0.03 19.26
C GLY A 48 5.55 1.01 20.18
N GLY A 49 4.81 1.77 20.97
CA GLY A 49 5.32 2.39 22.19
C GLY A 49 4.98 1.51 23.40
N THR A 50 5.76 1.62 24.47
CA THR A 50 5.64 0.87 25.72
C THR A 50 5.57 1.82 26.90
N ASP A 51 5.15 1.34 28.07
CA ASP A 51 5.08 2.13 29.31
C ASP A 51 6.44 2.29 30.04
N ALA A 52 7.55 1.94 29.37
CA ALA A 52 8.89 2.14 29.89
C ALA A 52 9.24 3.63 30.02
N LEU A 53 10.09 3.98 31.00
CA LEU A 53 10.53 5.38 31.20
C LEU A 53 11.61 5.82 30.22
N PHE A 54 12.33 4.87 29.65
CA PHE A 54 13.40 5.03 28.67
C PHE A 54 13.33 3.82 27.75
N ASP A 55 13.83 3.96 26.52
CA ASP A 55 13.83 2.89 25.53
C ASP A 55 12.40 2.35 25.34
N ASP A 56 11.49 3.29 25.09
CA ASP A 56 10.05 3.10 25.21
C ASP A 56 9.40 2.65 23.91
N SER A 57 10.18 2.34 22.87
CA SER A 57 9.63 1.94 21.58
C SER A 57 10.38 0.82 20.89
N GLY A 58 9.70 0.20 19.94
CA GLY A 58 10.21 -0.94 19.19
C GLY A 58 9.41 -1.23 17.93
N LEU A 59 9.86 -2.24 17.20
CA LEU A 59 9.19 -2.83 16.06
C LEU A 59 8.82 -4.27 16.40
N TRP A 60 7.59 -4.65 16.10
CA TRP A 60 7.11 -6.01 16.30
C TRP A 60 6.50 -6.55 15.01
N VAL A 61 6.71 -7.84 14.78
CA VAL A 61 6.09 -8.60 13.70
C VAL A 61 5.25 -9.72 14.29
N GLU A 62 4.01 -9.82 13.83
CA GLU A 62 3.17 -10.99 14.04
C GLU A 62 3.21 -11.85 12.79
N HIS A 63 3.58 -13.12 12.95
CA HIS A 63 3.60 -14.10 11.88
C HIS A 63 3.11 -15.45 12.41
N GLY A 64 2.12 -16.05 11.75
CA GLY A 64 1.59 -17.37 12.12
C GLY A 64 0.98 -17.44 13.51
N GLY A 65 0.42 -16.33 14.01
CA GLY A 65 -0.15 -16.19 15.35
C GLY A 65 0.86 -15.85 16.44
N VAL A 66 2.13 -15.63 16.11
CA VAL A 66 3.20 -15.37 17.07
C VAL A 66 3.69 -13.94 16.90
N LEU A 67 3.52 -13.13 17.96
CA LEU A 67 4.05 -11.77 18.03
C LEU A 67 5.49 -11.79 18.57
N THR A 68 6.42 -11.21 17.82
CA THR A 68 7.86 -11.18 18.15
C THR A 68 8.44 -9.78 17.98
N ALA A 69 9.41 -9.42 18.82
CA ALA A 69 10.19 -8.19 18.64
C ALA A 69 11.17 -8.36 17.48
N VAL A 70 11.20 -7.35 16.60
CA VAL A 70 12.12 -7.22 15.46
C VAL A 70 13.35 -6.42 15.87
N ALA A 71 13.13 -5.28 16.52
CA ALA A 71 14.16 -4.38 17.04
C ALA A 71 13.55 -3.53 18.17
N LEU A 72 14.31 -3.33 19.24
CA LEU A 72 13.90 -2.53 20.39
C LEU A 72 14.89 -1.39 20.61
N GLU A 73 14.42 -0.27 21.13
CA GLU A 73 15.32 0.79 21.60
C GLU A 73 16.25 0.25 22.69
N GLY A 74 17.49 0.74 22.70
CA GLY A 74 18.51 0.29 23.64
C GLY A 74 19.17 -1.06 23.30
N GLU A 75 18.65 -1.83 22.35
CA GLU A 75 19.27 -3.07 21.87
C GLU A 75 20.36 -2.83 20.83
N ASP A 76 21.26 -3.81 20.69
CA ASP A 76 22.36 -3.83 19.72
C ASP A 76 21.84 -3.62 18.29
N ALA A 77 22.40 -2.63 17.59
CA ALA A 77 22.02 -2.28 16.22
C ALA A 77 22.59 -3.23 15.15
N ALA A 78 23.18 -4.36 15.56
CA ALA A 78 23.78 -5.40 14.73
C ALA A 78 24.91 -4.90 13.80
N LEU A 79 25.64 -3.88 14.24
CA LEU A 79 26.77 -3.30 13.51
C LEU A 79 28.12 -3.87 13.98
N GLY A 80 28.15 -4.62 15.09
CA GLY A 80 29.37 -5.21 15.65
C GLY A 80 30.32 -4.21 16.32
N ASP A 81 29.93 -2.92 16.40
CA ASP A 81 30.66 -1.84 17.07
C ASP A 81 30.13 -1.52 18.47
N GLY A 82 28.98 -2.09 18.86
CA GLY A 82 28.28 -1.86 20.11
C GLY A 82 27.31 -0.68 20.09
N SER A 83 27.03 -0.11 18.91
CA SER A 83 25.97 0.89 18.72
C SER A 83 24.61 0.26 19.03
N ILE A 84 23.70 1.08 19.56
CA ILE A 84 22.34 0.63 19.93
C ILE A 84 21.29 1.51 19.25
N PHE A 85 20.10 0.94 19.05
CA PHE A 85 18.95 1.68 18.53
C PHE A 85 18.48 2.75 19.52
N ASP A 86 18.02 3.89 18.99
CA ASP A 86 17.53 5.03 19.76
C ASP A 86 16.09 5.38 19.46
N SER A 87 15.68 5.29 18.20
CA SER A 87 14.27 5.45 17.82
C SER A 87 13.98 4.86 16.45
N PHE A 88 12.71 4.57 16.20
CA PHE A 88 12.22 4.03 14.93
C PHE A 88 11.28 5.03 14.26
N LEU A 89 11.40 5.21 12.94
CA LEU A 89 10.51 6.10 12.21
C LEU A 89 9.10 5.51 12.12
N SER A 90 8.09 6.34 12.37
CA SER A 90 6.69 5.91 12.51
C SER A 90 5.81 6.19 11.29
N TYR A 91 6.38 6.62 10.17
CA TYR A 91 5.64 6.81 8.93
C TYR A 91 5.45 5.46 8.24
N SER A 92 4.25 5.15 7.75
CA SER A 92 3.96 3.89 7.04
C SER A 92 4.83 3.67 5.80
N GLN A 93 5.42 4.74 5.25
CA GLN A 93 6.38 4.67 4.14
C GLN A 93 7.80 4.24 4.57
N SER A 94 8.02 3.96 5.86
CA SER A 94 9.32 3.58 6.43
C SER A 94 9.34 2.16 7.02
N LEU A 95 8.21 1.45 6.98
CA LEU A 95 8.09 0.05 7.41
C LEU A 95 7.62 -0.80 6.24
N PHE A 96 8.35 -1.88 5.94
CA PHE A 96 8.00 -2.83 4.90
C PHE A 96 8.10 -4.24 5.47
N VAL A 97 7.13 -5.08 5.12
CA VAL A 97 7.11 -6.48 5.54
C VAL A 97 6.88 -7.37 4.32
N ALA A 98 7.66 -8.43 4.23
CA ALA A 98 7.52 -9.48 3.23
C ALA A 98 7.11 -10.80 3.91
N ASP A 99 6.76 -11.79 3.08
CA ASP A 99 6.35 -13.12 3.53
C ASP A 99 7.38 -13.74 4.49
N GLY A 100 6.90 -14.48 5.48
CA GLY A 100 7.71 -15.03 6.57
C GLY A 100 8.10 -14.02 7.66
N GLY A 101 7.51 -12.82 7.63
CA GLY A 101 7.77 -11.77 8.63
C GLY A 101 9.11 -11.04 8.44
N VAL A 102 9.67 -11.04 7.23
CA VAL A 102 10.91 -10.29 6.93
C VAL A 102 10.59 -8.79 6.97
N ALA A 103 11.26 -8.04 7.85
CA ALA A 103 11.02 -6.62 8.05
C ALA A 103 12.17 -5.76 7.52
N LEU A 104 11.86 -4.72 6.76
CA LEU A 104 12.80 -3.67 6.34
C LEU A 104 12.37 -2.35 6.98
N PHE A 105 13.28 -1.71 7.70
CA PHE A 105 12.96 -0.56 8.52
C PHE A 105 14.13 0.43 8.64
N ARG A 106 13.78 1.70 8.89
CA ARG A 106 14.73 2.78 9.20
C ARG A 106 14.70 3.09 10.70
N ALA A 107 15.88 3.32 11.26
CA ALA A 107 16.06 3.61 12.69
C ALA A 107 17.17 4.64 12.92
N LYS A 108 17.08 5.36 14.03
CA LYS A 108 18.16 6.18 14.58
C LYS A 108 18.98 5.39 15.59
N LEU A 109 20.28 5.67 15.66
CA LEU A 109 21.23 5.12 16.61
C LEU A 109 21.47 6.10 17.77
N ARG A 110 21.79 5.56 18.94
CA ARG A 110 21.95 6.39 20.14
C ARG A 110 23.24 7.17 20.07
N ARG A 111 23.11 8.49 20.03
CA ARG A 111 24.26 9.40 20.05
C ARG A 111 25.13 9.18 21.27
N PHE A 112 26.45 9.30 21.06
CA PHE A 112 27.48 9.07 22.06
C PHE A 112 27.59 7.62 22.56
N SER A 113 26.82 6.67 22.01
CA SER A 113 27.10 5.23 22.14
C SER A 113 28.09 4.81 21.06
N ALA A 114 29.08 3.98 21.38
CA ALA A 114 29.97 3.32 20.41
C ALA A 114 30.60 4.17 19.26
N GLY A 115 30.73 5.49 19.44
CA GLY A 115 31.24 6.39 18.38
C GLY A 115 30.17 6.94 17.43
N VAL A 116 28.88 6.76 17.75
CA VAL A 116 27.75 7.38 17.06
C VAL A 116 27.76 8.90 17.26
N THR A 117 27.73 9.64 16.15
CA THR A 117 27.66 11.10 16.03
C THR A 117 26.43 11.50 15.21
N ASP A 118 26.10 12.79 15.14
CA ASP A 118 25.06 13.32 14.23
C ASP A 118 25.36 13.06 12.73
N GLU A 119 26.54 12.53 12.40
CA GLU A 119 26.94 12.22 11.02
C GLU A 119 26.73 10.75 10.65
N ASN A 120 26.42 9.89 11.62
CA ASN A 120 26.27 8.45 11.41
C ASN A 120 25.21 7.81 12.32
N ASP A 121 24.19 8.59 12.69
CA ASP A 121 23.14 8.16 13.62
C ASP A 121 21.88 7.63 12.93
N ASP A 122 21.88 7.42 11.62
CA ASP A 122 20.73 6.91 10.86
C ASP A 122 21.12 5.73 9.98
N GLY A 123 20.16 4.87 9.66
CA GLY A 123 20.39 3.74 8.78
C GLY A 123 19.14 3.02 8.32
N LEU A 124 19.36 1.97 7.53
CA LEU A 124 18.37 1.07 6.99
C LEU A 124 18.77 -0.36 7.36
N TRP A 125 17.85 -1.13 7.93
CA TRP A 125 18.08 -2.50 8.38
C TRP A 125 17.04 -3.45 7.82
N ILE A 126 17.46 -4.71 7.62
CA ILE A 126 16.58 -5.84 7.32
C ILE A 126 16.66 -6.87 8.44
N ASN A 127 15.52 -7.37 8.89
CA ASN A 127 15.41 -8.51 9.81
C ASN A 127 14.69 -9.65 9.10
N SER A 128 15.26 -10.86 9.13
CA SER A 128 14.74 -12.04 8.44
C SER A 128 14.31 -13.17 9.39
N GLY A 129 14.06 -12.86 10.67
CA GLY A 129 13.84 -13.85 11.73
C GLY A 129 15.11 -14.62 12.15
N ALA A 130 16.11 -14.75 11.26
CA ALA A 130 17.44 -15.27 11.58
C ALA A 130 18.34 -14.23 12.28
N GLY A 131 17.98 -12.95 12.20
CA GLY A 131 18.70 -11.82 12.76
C GLY A 131 18.49 -10.54 11.98
N THR A 132 19.00 -9.44 12.53
CA THR A 132 19.00 -8.10 11.94
C THR A 132 20.35 -7.83 11.26
N VAL A 133 20.33 -7.21 10.08
CA VAL A 133 21.51 -6.81 9.30
C VAL A 133 21.32 -5.37 8.82
N ALA A 134 22.36 -4.55 8.94
CA ALA A 134 22.37 -3.20 8.39
C ALA A 134 22.62 -3.24 6.87
N ILE A 135 21.80 -2.53 6.10
CA ILE A 135 21.94 -2.33 4.65
C ILE A 135 22.73 -1.05 4.38
N ALA A 136 22.40 0.03 5.09
CA ALA A 136 23.06 1.32 4.93
C ALA A 136 23.06 2.07 6.26
N ARG A 137 24.10 2.85 6.50
CA ARG A 137 24.21 3.74 7.65
C ARG A 137 24.88 5.04 7.20
N GLU A 138 24.41 6.17 7.71
CA GLU A 138 25.03 7.47 7.44
C GLU A 138 26.52 7.45 7.79
N GLY A 139 27.35 8.13 7.00
CA GLY A 139 28.79 8.20 7.19
C GLY A 139 29.56 6.93 6.81
N ASP A 140 28.91 5.77 6.69
CA ASP A 140 29.57 4.54 6.27
C ASP A 140 29.89 4.57 4.77
N THR A 141 30.99 3.89 4.42
CA THR A 141 31.36 3.66 3.01
C THR A 141 30.46 2.56 2.45
N PRO A 142 29.68 2.84 1.38
CA PRO A 142 28.83 1.82 0.79
C PRO A 142 29.64 0.67 0.18
N ASP A 143 29.21 -0.56 0.42
CA ASP A 143 29.86 -1.74 -0.16
C ASP A 143 29.84 -1.69 -1.70
N GLY A 144 30.93 -2.13 -2.32
CA GLY A 144 31.09 -2.12 -3.77
C GLY A 144 31.39 -0.75 -4.39
N LEU A 145 31.30 0.34 -3.61
CA LEU A 145 31.81 1.66 -3.99
C LEU A 145 33.15 1.92 -3.31
N GLY A 146 34.10 2.51 -4.03
CA GLY A 146 35.46 2.74 -3.49
C GLY A 146 35.43 3.66 -2.26
N GLY A 147 36.46 3.57 -1.40
CA GLY A 147 36.52 4.26 -0.09
C GLY A 147 36.59 5.80 -0.08
N ALA A 148 36.23 6.46 -1.19
CA ALA A 148 36.03 7.91 -1.28
C ALA A 148 34.54 8.30 -1.35
N VAL A 149 33.63 7.32 -1.26
CA VAL A 149 32.17 7.50 -1.27
C VAL A 149 31.63 7.15 0.11
N ALA A 150 30.69 7.96 0.61
CA ALA A 150 29.98 7.71 1.87
C ALA A 150 28.48 7.93 1.66
N PHE A 151 27.65 7.34 2.52
CA PHE A 151 26.29 7.83 2.71
C PHE A 151 26.35 9.19 3.41
N PRO A 152 25.72 10.26 2.87
CA PRO A 152 25.87 11.59 3.41
C PRO A 152 25.27 11.68 4.83
N PRO A 153 25.92 12.43 5.73
CA PRO A 153 25.42 12.63 7.07
C PRO A 153 24.11 13.43 7.06
N ASN A 154 23.14 13.04 7.90
CA ASN A 154 21.81 13.64 8.05
C ASN A 154 20.86 13.51 6.84
N GLU A 155 21.18 12.68 5.84
CA GLU A 155 20.46 12.60 4.58
C GLU A 155 20.22 11.16 4.06
N ILE A 156 20.00 10.15 4.91
CA ILE A 156 19.34 8.93 4.42
C ILE A 156 17.86 9.23 4.13
N GLU A 157 17.54 9.78 2.96
CA GLU A 157 16.16 9.83 2.44
C GLU A 157 15.82 8.55 1.67
N SER A 158 15.66 7.44 2.40
CA SER A 158 15.35 6.16 1.76
C SER A 158 13.88 6.02 1.39
N ILE A 159 13.61 5.83 0.10
CA ILE A 159 12.38 5.18 -0.37
C ILE A 159 12.76 3.74 -0.68
N ALA A 160 12.14 2.80 0.02
CA ALA A 160 12.42 1.39 -0.16
C ALA A 160 11.19 0.62 -0.67
N ALA A 161 11.45 -0.56 -1.21
CA ALA A 161 10.46 -1.59 -1.48
C ALA A 161 11.08 -2.95 -1.11
N LEU A 162 10.26 -3.87 -0.60
CA LEU A 162 10.68 -5.20 -0.18
C LEU A 162 9.81 -6.25 -0.88
N GLY A 163 10.41 -7.05 -1.76
CA GLY A 163 9.75 -8.17 -2.41
C GLY A 163 9.68 -9.41 -1.50
N VAL A 164 8.76 -10.35 -1.80
CA VAL A 164 8.54 -11.56 -0.98
C VAL A 164 9.77 -12.49 -0.89
N SER A 165 10.73 -12.35 -1.81
CA SER A 165 12.00 -13.08 -1.77
C SER A 165 13.02 -12.48 -0.79
N GLY A 166 12.63 -11.46 -0.02
CA GLY A 166 13.55 -10.67 0.82
C GLY A 166 14.41 -9.69 0.02
N VAL A 167 14.09 -9.49 -1.26
CA VAL A 167 14.79 -8.51 -2.11
C VAL A 167 14.36 -7.11 -1.69
N ALA A 168 15.25 -6.37 -1.04
CA ALA A 168 15.05 -4.95 -0.80
C ALA A 168 15.59 -4.15 -1.98
N LEU A 169 14.84 -3.13 -2.40
CA LEU A 169 15.29 -2.13 -3.36
C LEU A 169 15.18 -0.77 -2.70
N SER A 170 16.29 -0.04 -2.60
CA SER A 170 16.33 1.21 -1.86
C SER A 170 16.93 2.32 -2.70
N ARG A 171 16.31 3.50 -2.65
CA ARG A 171 16.93 4.73 -3.13
C ARG A 171 17.73 5.33 -1.98
N LEU A 172 19.03 5.53 -2.15
CA LEU A 172 19.91 6.12 -1.13
C LEU A 172 20.70 7.30 -1.71
N LEU A 173 20.86 8.36 -0.94
CA LEU A 173 21.79 9.43 -1.29
C LEU A 173 23.23 8.95 -1.04
N VAL A 174 24.15 9.33 -1.91
CA VAL A 174 25.58 9.03 -1.78
C VAL A 174 26.41 10.27 -2.12
N ASP A 175 27.45 10.53 -1.34
CA ASP A 175 28.45 11.55 -1.63
C ASP A 175 29.40 11.05 -2.71
N LEU A 176 29.04 11.28 -3.97
CA LEU A 176 29.93 10.99 -5.09
C LEU A 176 30.89 12.16 -5.35
N PRO A 177 32.13 11.89 -5.81
CA PRO A 177 32.98 12.91 -6.38
C PRO A 177 32.21 13.65 -7.49
N PRO A 178 32.24 14.99 -7.54
CA PRO A 178 31.40 15.76 -8.46
C PRO A 178 31.66 15.33 -9.91
N LEU A 179 30.62 14.81 -10.57
CA LEU A 179 30.64 14.43 -11.99
C LEU A 179 30.80 15.69 -12.88
N ALA A 180 30.38 16.86 -12.38
CA ALA A 180 30.73 18.20 -12.82
C ALA A 180 30.43 19.22 -11.69
N ALA A 181 30.98 20.43 -11.76
CA ALA A 181 30.80 21.45 -10.72
C ALA A 181 29.32 21.89 -10.59
N GLY A 182 28.66 21.49 -9.51
CA GLY A 182 27.36 22.05 -9.11
C GLY A 182 26.24 21.06 -8.77
N GLU A 183 26.46 19.75 -8.84
CA GLU A 183 25.47 18.76 -8.39
C GLU A 183 25.79 18.32 -6.96
N ALA A 184 24.97 18.79 -6.02
CA ALA A 184 24.92 18.32 -4.65
C ALA A 184 24.02 17.07 -4.63
N ASP A 185 24.55 16.02 -4.02
CA ASP A 185 23.88 14.78 -3.61
C ASP A 185 23.36 13.89 -4.75
N ALA A 186 24.01 12.73 -4.92
CA ALA A 186 23.71 11.76 -5.96
C ALA A 186 22.75 10.69 -5.40
N GLU A 187 21.53 10.60 -5.94
CA GLU A 187 20.61 9.52 -5.60
C GLU A 187 20.99 8.25 -6.36
N SER A 188 21.15 7.14 -5.64
CA SER A 188 21.53 5.83 -6.17
C SER A 188 20.48 4.78 -5.82
N LEU A 189 20.40 3.72 -6.62
CA LEU A 189 19.48 2.62 -6.46
C LEU A 189 20.23 1.38 -6.00
N TRP A 190 19.79 0.76 -4.90
CA TRP A 190 20.54 -0.26 -4.16
C TRP A 190 19.75 -1.54 -3.96
N MET A 191 20.48 -2.65 -4.00
CA MET A 191 20.10 -3.94 -3.42
C MET A 191 20.82 -4.07 -2.06
N PRO A 192 20.44 -5.04 -1.19
CA PRO A 192 21.01 -5.14 0.15
C PRO A 192 22.55 -5.20 0.18
N ASP A 193 23.15 -5.89 -0.80
CA ASP A 193 24.58 -6.20 -0.78
C ASP A 193 25.42 -5.34 -1.76
N ALA A 194 24.80 -4.54 -2.63
CA ALA A 194 25.50 -3.79 -3.68
C ALA A 194 24.62 -2.72 -4.34
N PRO A 195 25.22 -1.66 -4.93
CA PRO A 195 24.49 -0.72 -5.76
C PRO A 195 24.00 -1.40 -7.04
N LEU A 196 22.73 -1.17 -7.39
CA LEU A 196 22.15 -1.57 -8.67
C LEU A 196 22.48 -0.54 -9.77
N PHE A 197 22.21 0.74 -9.50
CA PHE A 197 22.67 1.85 -10.35
C PHE A 197 23.10 3.03 -9.50
N VAL A 198 24.13 3.73 -9.97
CA VAL A 198 24.57 5.01 -9.43
C VAL A 198 24.50 6.10 -10.50
N PRO A 199 24.43 7.38 -10.11
CA PRO A 199 24.54 8.47 -11.06
C PRO A 199 25.82 8.36 -11.90
N GLY A 200 25.67 8.63 -13.20
CA GLY A 200 26.69 8.42 -14.21
C GLY A 200 26.62 7.06 -14.90
N ASP A 201 25.90 6.06 -14.40
CA ASP A 201 25.73 4.79 -15.12
C ASP A 201 24.98 4.98 -16.43
N ILE A 202 25.38 4.23 -17.47
CA ILE A 202 24.71 4.29 -18.78
C ILE A 202 23.30 3.71 -18.62
N ALA A 203 22.29 4.52 -18.95
CA ALA A 203 20.91 4.12 -18.88
C ALA A 203 20.57 3.11 -19.99
N PRO A 204 20.05 1.91 -19.65
CA PRO A 204 19.75 0.89 -20.63
C PRO A 204 18.68 1.35 -21.64
N GLY A 205 18.92 1.08 -22.92
CA GLY A 205 17.91 1.24 -23.97
C GLY A 205 17.64 2.68 -24.44
N VAL A 206 18.40 3.68 -23.99
CA VAL A 206 18.16 5.11 -24.32
C VAL A 206 19.27 5.79 -25.12
N GLY A 207 20.20 5.03 -25.71
CA GLY A 207 21.13 5.57 -26.71
C GLY A 207 22.43 6.19 -26.18
N GLY A 208 22.82 5.85 -24.94
CA GLY A 208 24.11 6.24 -24.36
C GLY A 208 24.03 7.29 -23.26
N ASP A 209 22.86 7.91 -23.06
CA ASP A 209 22.57 8.79 -21.93
C ASP A 209 22.76 8.04 -20.60
N ARG A 210 23.07 8.77 -19.55
CA ARG A 210 23.43 8.28 -18.22
C ARG A 210 22.41 8.72 -17.19
N PHE A 211 22.25 7.94 -16.13
CA PHE A 211 21.40 8.31 -15.00
C PHE A 211 22.00 9.48 -14.20
N VAL A 212 21.13 10.34 -13.70
CA VAL A 212 21.47 11.46 -12.78
C VAL A 212 20.81 11.23 -11.42
N SER A 213 19.57 10.77 -11.41
CA SER A 213 18.84 10.43 -10.19
C SER A 213 17.74 9.41 -10.48
N PHE A 214 17.20 8.82 -9.42
CA PHE A 214 16.16 7.80 -9.48
C PHE A 214 15.01 8.19 -8.56
N SER A 215 13.78 7.86 -8.92
CA SER A 215 12.66 8.04 -8.01
C SER A 215 11.73 6.84 -8.05
N GLN A 216 11.11 6.61 -6.88
CA GLN A 216 10.07 5.61 -6.64
C GLN A 216 10.44 4.22 -7.11
N PRO A 217 11.51 3.65 -6.53
CA PRO A 217 11.76 2.24 -6.71
C PRO A 217 10.57 1.40 -6.27
N SER A 218 10.37 0.29 -6.97
CA SER A 218 9.47 -0.80 -6.62
C SER A 218 10.08 -2.10 -7.08
N VAL A 219 9.75 -3.16 -6.35
CA VAL A 219 10.20 -4.51 -6.67
C VAL A 219 9.07 -5.48 -6.42
N ASN A 220 8.78 -6.31 -7.41
CA ASN A 220 7.72 -7.30 -7.30
C ASN A 220 8.24 -8.64 -6.74
N PRO A 221 7.35 -9.58 -6.39
CA PRO A 221 7.71 -10.91 -5.88
C PRO A 221 8.70 -11.71 -6.75
N LEU A 222 8.73 -11.46 -8.06
CA LEU A 222 9.62 -12.14 -9.01
C LEU A 222 10.96 -11.42 -9.20
N GLY A 223 11.25 -10.37 -8.42
CA GLY A 223 12.48 -9.59 -8.53
C GLY A 223 12.51 -8.67 -9.77
N SER A 224 11.37 -8.42 -10.41
CA SER A 224 11.27 -7.36 -11.40
C SER A 224 11.22 -6.02 -10.68
N VAL A 225 12.02 -5.08 -11.19
CA VAL A 225 12.20 -3.75 -10.62
C VAL A 225 11.54 -2.73 -11.53
N ALA A 226 10.96 -1.68 -10.95
CA ALA A 226 10.55 -0.48 -11.68
C ALA A 226 10.93 0.81 -10.94
N PHE A 227 11.32 1.81 -11.71
CA PHE A 227 11.69 3.13 -11.22
C PHE A 227 11.56 4.19 -12.33
N VAL A 228 11.46 5.44 -11.92
CA VAL A 228 11.66 6.60 -12.79
C VAL A 228 13.13 7.02 -12.70
N GLY A 229 13.78 7.24 -13.83
CA GLY A 229 15.18 7.69 -13.89
C GLY A 229 15.29 9.03 -14.60
N THR A 230 16.05 9.96 -14.02
CA THR A 230 16.45 11.20 -14.68
C THR A 230 17.74 10.94 -15.45
N LEU A 231 17.85 11.47 -16.67
CA LEU A 231 18.99 11.26 -17.57
C LEU A 231 19.81 12.55 -17.78
N ASP A 232 21.11 12.39 -18.02
CA ASP A 232 21.97 13.44 -18.52
C ASP A 232 21.62 13.74 -20.00
N GLY A 233 21.23 14.98 -20.30
CA GLY A 233 20.77 15.32 -21.64
C GLY A 233 20.65 16.83 -21.85
N SER A 234 20.98 17.31 -23.05
CA SER A 234 21.13 18.75 -23.36
C SER A 234 19.83 19.55 -23.47
N ILE A 235 18.71 19.01 -22.98
CA ILE A 235 17.41 19.68 -22.87
C ILE A 235 16.84 19.40 -21.49
N VAL A 236 16.18 20.40 -20.92
CA VAL A 236 15.63 20.42 -19.55
C VAL A 236 14.94 19.09 -19.19
N ARG A 237 15.51 18.34 -18.24
CA ARG A 237 15.02 17.09 -17.60
C ARG A 237 14.49 16.04 -18.59
N SER A 238 15.38 15.21 -19.14
CA SER A 238 14.96 13.97 -19.82
C SER A 238 14.75 12.88 -18.76
N GLU A 239 13.52 12.39 -18.62
CA GLU A 239 13.16 11.31 -17.69
C GLU A 239 12.74 10.06 -18.48
N GLY A 240 12.81 8.89 -17.84
CA GLY A 240 12.23 7.65 -18.36
C GLY A 240 11.65 6.77 -17.25
N VAL A 241 10.86 5.79 -17.67
CA VAL A 241 10.35 4.72 -16.80
C VAL A 241 11.01 3.42 -17.22
N TRP A 242 11.72 2.77 -16.30
CA TRP A 242 12.36 1.47 -16.52
C TRP A 242 11.63 0.39 -15.76
N THR A 243 11.46 -0.78 -16.40
CA THR A 243 10.88 -1.97 -15.79
C THR A 243 11.53 -3.26 -16.29
N GLY A 244 11.49 -4.30 -15.46
CA GLY A 244 11.88 -5.66 -15.83
C GLY A 244 12.77 -6.35 -14.80
N PRO A 245 13.25 -7.58 -15.08
CA PRO A 245 14.23 -8.25 -14.24
C PRO A 245 15.49 -7.40 -14.10
N ILE A 246 16.14 -7.49 -12.93
CA ILE A 246 17.30 -6.66 -12.57
C ILE A 246 18.42 -6.67 -13.63
N ASP A 247 18.70 -7.83 -14.23
CA ASP A 247 19.75 -8.01 -15.24
C ASP A 247 19.30 -7.68 -16.67
N SER A 248 18.03 -7.34 -16.87
CA SER A 248 17.44 -7.14 -18.21
C SER A 248 16.37 -6.03 -18.20
N LEU A 249 16.69 -4.90 -17.57
CA LEU A 249 15.80 -3.74 -17.50
C LEU A 249 15.53 -3.11 -18.86
N ASN A 250 14.30 -2.61 -19.03
CA ASN A 250 13.83 -2.00 -20.25
C ASN A 250 13.22 -0.63 -19.97
N VAL A 251 13.56 0.37 -20.78
CA VAL A 251 12.78 1.61 -20.83
C VAL A 251 11.43 1.35 -21.50
N ILE A 252 10.33 1.70 -20.83
CA ILE A 252 8.96 1.54 -21.36
C ILE A 252 8.31 2.87 -21.74
N ALA A 253 8.79 3.99 -21.18
CA ALA A 253 8.39 5.34 -21.54
C ALA A 253 9.57 6.29 -21.35
N ARG A 254 9.65 7.34 -22.19
CA ARG A 254 10.73 8.33 -22.14
C ARG A 254 10.21 9.71 -22.54
N ALA A 255 10.58 10.73 -21.78
CA ALA A 255 10.26 12.12 -22.06
C ALA A 255 10.74 12.52 -23.47
N GLY A 256 9.89 13.24 -24.21
CA GLY A 256 10.11 13.64 -25.60
C GLY A 256 9.67 12.60 -26.64
N ASN A 257 9.47 11.33 -26.27
CA ASN A 257 8.89 10.35 -27.17
C ASN A 257 7.37 10.51 -27.28
N PRO A 258 6.74 10.06 -28.39
CA PRO A 258 5.29 10.05 -28.53
C PRO A 258 4.60 9.34 -27.36
N ALA A 259 3.57 9.99 -26.82
CA ALA A 259 2.75 9.43 -25.75
C ALA A 259 1.85 8.32 -26.31
N VAL A 260 1.98 7.10 -25.79
CA VAL A 260 1.22 5.95 -26.31
C VAL A 260 -0.28 6.16 -26.10
N GLY A 261 -1.07 5.90 -27.13
CA GLY A 261 -2.54 6.07 -27.09
C GLY A 261 -3.01 7.52 -27.17
N VAL A 262 -2.11 8.48 -27.41
CA VAL A 262 -2.46 9.90 -27.54
C VAL A 262 -1.84 10.48 -28.82
N ASP A 263 -2.70 10.80 -29.78
CA ASP A 263 -2.26 11.42 -31.03
C ASP A 263 -1.65 12.80 -30.77
N ASN A 264 -0.56 13.10 -31.47
CA ASN A 264 0.14 14.41 -31.44
C ASN A 264 0.56 14.89 -30.05
N ALA A 265 0.83 13.97 -29.12
CA ALA A 265 1.39 14.30 -27.81
C ALA A 265 2.71 13.58 -27.55
N VAL A 266 3.53 14.15 -26.68
CA VAL A 266 4.78 13.55 -26.19
C VAL A 266 4.77 13.45 -24.68
N TYR A 267 5.45 12.43 -24.14
CA TYR A 267 5.73 12.34 -22.72
C TYR A 267 6.60 13.52 -22.25
N ARG A 268 6.39 13.99 -21.02
CA ARG A 268 7.16 15.09 -20.44
C ARG A 268 7.84 14.72 -19.13
N ASN A 269 7.05 14.38 -18.11
CA ASN A 269 7.54 14.04 -16.78
C ASN A 269 6.83 12.78 -16.31
N PHE A 270 7.54 11.96 -15.53
CA PHE A 270 6.99 10.79 -14.86
C PHE A 270 7.06 11.00 -13.37
N TYR A 271 6.00 10.62 -12.68
CA TYR A 271 5.85 10.96 -11.27
C TYR A 271 5.69 9.77 -10.36
N GLU A 272 5.14 8.66 -10.85
CA GLU A 272 4.67 7.49 -10.09
C GLU A 272 4.81 6.24 -10.97
N VAL A 273 5.39 5.15 -10.44
CA VAL A 273 5.42 3.81 -11.08
C VAL A 273 5.19 2.67 -10.08
N SER A 274 4.23 1.79 -10.38
CA SER A 274 3.96 0.52 -9.69
C SER A 274 4.23 -0.68 -10.58
N LEU A 275 4.28 -1.86 -9.95
CA LEU A 275 4.34 -3.16 -10.59
C LEU A 275 3.29 -4.11 -10.03
N ASN A 276 2.83 -5.03 -10.86
CA ASN A 276 2.25 -6.29 -10.37
C ASN A 276 3.25 -7.44 -10.46
N GLU A 277 2.86 -8.61 -9.98
CA GLU A 277 3.63 -9.85 -10.01
C GLU A 277 4.04 -10.25 -11.43
N ALA A 278 3.18 -9.98 -12.44
CA ALA A 278 3.47 -10.27 -13.84
C ALA A 278 4.54 -9.35 -14.47
N GLY A 279 4.92 -8.27 -13.78
CA GLY A 279 5.87 -7.27 -14.26
C GLY A 279 5.25 -6.21 -15.19
N ASP A 280 3.92 -6.15 -15.26
CA ASP A 280 3.24 -5.01 -15.86
C ASP A 280 3.35 -3.81 -14.91
N ALA A 281 3.52 -2.62 -15.49
CA ALA A 281 3.69 -1.39 -14.74
C ALA A 281 2.56 -0.41 -14.98
N ALA A 282 2.11 0.28 -13.93
CA ALA A 282 1.24 1.44 -14.07
C ALA A 282 2.09 2.67 -13.76
N PHE A 283 2.04 3.68 -14.63
CA PHE A 283 2.80 4.90 -14.42
C PHE A 283 2.01 6.14 -14.79
N ARG A 284 2.14 7.17 -13.95
CA ARG A 284 1.52 8.47 -14.15
C ARG A 284 2.54 9.45 -14.65
N GLY A 285 2.13 10.29 -15.60
CA GLY A 285 2.97 11.33 -16.14
C GLY A 285 2.21 12.55 -16.62
N LEU A 286 2.98 13.59 -16.91
CA LEU A 286 2.51 14.71 -17.73
C LEU A 286 2.86 14.45 -19.19
N LEU A 287 1.93 14.78 -20.08
CA LEU A 287 2.18 14.90 -21.51
C LEU A 287 2.11 16.36 -21.96
N ILE A 288 2.68 16.63 -23.14
CA ILE A 288 2.51 17.89 -23.86
C ILE A 288 1.87 17.58 -25.21
N THR A 289 0.75 18.21 -25.50
CA THR A 289 0.05 18.18 -26.80
C THR A 289 0.67 19.17 -27.78
N ASP A 290 0.31 19.07 -29.06
CA ASP A 290 0.79 19.95 -30.14
C ASP A 290 0.44 21.43 -29.96
N ASP A 291 -0.70 21.72 -29.30
CA ASP A 291 -1.10 23.07 -28.90
C ASP A 291 -0.33 23.61 -27.67
N GLY A 292 0.55 22.80 -27.08
CA GLY A 292 1.37 23.15 -25.92
C GLY A 292 0.67 22.97 -24.57
N SER A 293 -0.56 22.45 -24.55
CA SER A 293 -1.27 22.11 -23.30
C SER A 293 -0.52 21.03 -22.53
N ARG A 294 -0.61 21.11 -21.20
CA ARG A 294 -0.04 20.11 -20.28
C ARG A 294 -1.18 19.38 -19.62
N GLU A 295 -1.15 18.07 -19.71
CA GLU A 295 -2.24 17.24 -19.23
C GLU A 295 -1.69 16.04 -18.50
N TRP A 296 -2.39 15.65 -17.45
CA TRP A 296 -2.08 14.43 -16.73
C TRP A 296 -2.64 13.20 -17.45
N ALA A 297 -1.89 12.11 -17.41
CA ALA A 297 -2.36 10.83 -17.89
C ALA A 297 -1.74 9.66 -17.12
N LEU A 298 -2.45 8.55 -17.18
CA LEU A 298 -2.08 7.26 -16.62
C LEU A 298 -1.93 6.25 -17.76
N TRP A 299 -0.85 5.49 -17.71
CA TRP A 299 -0.60 4.37 -18.60
C TRP A 299 -0.38 3.09 -17.81
N ALA A 300 -0.67 1.96 -18.44
CA ALA A 300 -0.46 0.64 -17.88
C ALA A 300 0.07 -0.36 -18.92
N GLY A 301 0.80 -1.37 -18.45
CA GLY A 301 1.22 -2.54 -19.19
C GLY A 301 2.72 -2.81 -19.13
N ARG A 302 3.17 -3.75 -19.96
CA ARG A 302 4.58 -4.11 -20.16
C ARG A 302 5.16 -3.53 -21.45
N ARG A 303 6.48 -3.68 -21.61
CA ARG A 303 7.21 -3.28 -22.83
C ARG A 303 6.50 -3.83 -24.09
N GLY A 304 6.18 -2.93 -25.03
CA GLY A 304 5.52 -3.26 -26.29
C GLY A 304 4.00 -3.42 -26.23
N ALA A 305 3.41 -3.36 -25.02
CA ALA A 305 1.97 -3.44 -24.79
C ALA A 305 1.47 -2.35 -23.83
N ILE A 306 2.23 -1.25 -23.69
CA ILE A 306 1.78 -0.06 -22.95
C ILE A 306 0.53 0.49 -23.62
N ARG A 307 -0.45 0.91 -22.82
CA ARG A 307 -1.65 1.60 -23.28
C ARG A 307 -2.02 2.76 -22.36
N LEU A 308 -2.74 3.72 -22.92
CA LEU A 308 -3.38 4.78 -22.14
C LEU A 308 -4.54 4.16 -21.33
N VAL A 309 -4.56 4.45 -20.03
CA VAL A 309 -5.65 4.05 -19.12
C VAL A 309 -6.64 5.19 -18.97
N ALA A 310 -6.15 6.38 -18.61
CA ALA A 310 -6.97 7.55 -18.40
C ALA A 310 -6.16 8.83 -18.67
N ARG A 311 -6.84 9.89 -19.10
CA ARG A 311 -6.23 11.21 -19.40
C ARG A 311 -7.15 12.33 -18.98
N GLU A 312 -6.55 13.42 -18.51
CA GLU A 312 -7.24 14.64 -18.14
C GLU A 312 -8.07 15.18 -19.31
N GLY A 313 -9.30 15.61 -19.03
CA GLY A 313 -10.25 16.09 -20.03
C GLY A 313 -10.97 15.01 -20.83
N GLN A 314 -10.62 13.73 -20.69
CA GLN A 314 -11.39 12.64 -21.30
C GLN A 314 -12.63 12.28 -20.47
N PRO A 315 -13.66 11.67 -21.09
CA PRO A 315 -14.82 11.17 -20.37
C PRO A 315 -14.45 10.23 -19.22
N ALA A 316 -15.02 10.48 -18.05
CA ALA A 316 -14.82 9.63 -16.88
C ALA A 316 -15.85 8.49 -16.88
N ALA A 317 -15.39 7.25 -17.00
CA ALA A 317 -16.25 6.07 -16.97
C ALA A 317 -17.07 6.02 -15.66
N GLY A 318 -18.33 5.61 -15.76
CA GLY A 318 -19.27 5.61 -14.63
C GLY A 318 -19.85 7.00 -14.27
N VAL A 319 -19.44 8.07 -14.96
CA VAL A 319 -19.96 9.43 -14.73
C VAL A 319 -20.52 10.02 -16.01
N GLU A 320 -21.85 10.02 -16.16
CA GLU A 320 -22.50 10.56 -17.35
C GLU A 320 -22.15 12.04 -17.58
N GLY A 321 -21.48 12.32 -18.70
CA GLY A 321 -21.05 13.68 -19.07
C GLY A 321 -19.92 14.27 -18.22
N GLY A 322 -19.38 13.54 -17.25
CA GLY A 322 -18.23 13.97 -16.44
C GLY A 322 -16.91 13.77 -17.19
N LEU A 323 -15.93 14.63 -16.88
CA LEU A 323 -14.58 14.57 -17.45
C LEU A 323 -13.54 14.41 -16.34
N PHE A 324 -12.51 13.62 -16.60
CA PHE A 324 -11.35 13.53 -15.72
C PHE A 324 -10.68 14.90 -15.55
N GLY A 325 -10.34 15.24 -14.31
CA GLY A 325 -9.52 16.38 -13.96
C GLY A 325 -8.08 15.94 -13.71
N GLN A 326 -7.55 16.31 -12.54
CA GLN A 326 -6.23 15.90 -12.08
C GLN A 326 -6.27 14.52 -11.44
N PHE A 327 -5.36 13.65 -11.86
CA PHE A 327 -5.06 12.40 -11.15
C PHE A 327 -4.37 12.79 -9.83
N ILE A 328 -4.89 12.32 -8.70
CA ILE A 328 -4.43 12.81 -7.38
C ILE A 328 -3.34 11.88 -6.86
N THR A 329 -3.46 10.58 -7.10
CA THR A 329 -2.64 9.55 -6.46
C THR A 329 -1.89 8.68 -7.45
N PHE A 330 -0.91 7.98 -6.89
CA PHE A 330 -0.28 6.78 -7.43
C PHE A 330 -1.30 5.83 -8.04
N ALA A 331 -1.00 5.37 -9.25
CA ALA A 331 -1.68 4.21 -9.77
C ALA A 331 -1.08 2.96 -9.12
N ALA A 332 -1.85 2.33 -8.27
CA ALA A 332 -1.53 1.01 -7.73
C ALA A 332 -1.80 -0.03 -8.82
N MET A 333 -0.80 -0.83 -9.18
CA MET A 333 -1.01 -1.95 -10.09
C MET A 333 -1.27 -3.20 -9.26
N SER A 334 -2.46 -3.79 -9.42
CA SER A 334 -2.79 -5.10 -8.87
C SER A 334 -2.68 -6.19 -9.96
N ALA A 335 -3.03 -7.43 -9.63
CA ALA A 335 -3.16 -8.50 -10.61
C ALA A 335 -4.26 -8.19 -11.66
N GLU A 336 -5.32 -7.47 -11.25
CA GLU A 336 -6.49 -7.18 -12.08
C GLU A 336 -6.31 -5.92 -12.95
N GLY A 337 -5.42 -5.01 -12.56
CA GLY A 337 -5.04 -3.85 -13.36
C GLY A 337 -4.75 -2.60 -12.53
N ALA A 338 -4.93 -1.42 -13.13
CA ALA A 338 -4.50 -0.16 -12.54
C ALA A 338 -5.61 0.50 -11.71
N LEU A 339 -5.40 0.63 -10.40
CA LEU A 339 -6.22 1.37 -9.45
C LEU A 339 -5.71 2.81 -9.30
N PHE A 340 -6.58 3.82 -9.45
CA PHE A 340 -6.19 5.22 -9.32
C PHE A 340 -7.32 6.11 -8.78
N GLN A 341 -6.92 7.23 -8.17
CA GLN A 341 -7.83 8.30 -7.76
C GLN A 341 -7.67 9.52 -8.66
N SER A 342 -8.80 10.10 -9.07
CA SER A 342 -8.82 11.31 -9.89
C SER A 342 -9.86 12.30 -9.39
N THR A 343 -9.57 13.58 -9.56
CA THR A 343 -10.61 14.61 -9.58
C THR A 343 -11.38 14.56 -10.91
N LEU A 344 -12.53 15.22 -10.92
CA LEU A 344 -13.39 15.46 -12.06
C LEU A 344 -13.52 16.97 -12.27
N GLN A 345 -13.71 17.39 -13.53
CA GLN A 345 -13.90 18.81 -13.84
C GLN A 345 -15.27 19.30 -13.34
N ASN A 346 -15.29 20.42 -12.60
CA ASN A 346 -16.54 21.02 -12.13
C ASN A 346 -17.40 21.54 -13.29
N GLY A 347 -18.70 21.23 -13.27
CA GLY A 347 -19.69 21.63 -14.27
C GLY A 347 -20.21 20.47 -15.12
N PRO A 348 -19.38 19.87 -16.00
CA PRO A 348 -19.76 18.71 -16.81
C PRO A 348 -20.33 17.57 -15.96
N GLY A 349 -21.38 16.90 -16.44
CA GLY A 349 -21.98 15.75 -15.74
C GLY A 349 -22.54 16.05 -14.35
N GLY A 350 -22.83 17.32 -14.02
CA GLY A 350 -23.31 17.71 -12.69
C GLY A 350 -22.24 17.66 -11.59
N VAL A 351 -20.96 17.62 -11.98
CA VAL A 351 -19.83 17.62 -11.03
C VAL A 351 -19.74 18.97 -10.30
N THR A 352 -19.65 18.93 -8.98
CA THR A 352 -19.44 20.07 -8.08
C THR A 352 -18.23 19.81 -7.18
N SER A 353 -17.78 20.82 -6.43
CA SER A 353 -16.68 20.67 -5.47
C SER A 353 -16.96 19.74 -4.29
N THR A 354 -18.18 19.19 -4.17
CA THR A 354 -18.56 18.26 -3.10
C THR A 354 -18.71 16.82 -3.58
N ASN A 355 -18.51 16.58 -4.89
CA ASN A 355 -18.61 15.27 -5.49
C ASN A 355 -17.54 15.06 -6.57
N ASN A 356 -16.46 15.84 -6.57
CA ASN A 356 -15.53 15.87 -7.71
C ASN A 356 -14.36 14.88 -7.59
N THR A 357 -14.37 13.96 -6.64
CA THR A 357 -13.31 12.95 -6.53
C THR A 357 -13.89 11.55 -6.65
N GLY A 358 -13.19 10.67 -7.36
CA GLY A 358 -13.55 9.25 -7.46
C GLY A 358 -12.33 8.34 -7.44
N ILE A 359 -12.61 7.05 -7.27
CA ILE A 359 -11.64 5.96 -7.33
C ILE A 359 -12.08 5.03 -8.46
N TRP A 360 -11.17 4.75 -9.38
CA TRP A 360 -11.40 3.85 -10.51
C TRP A 360 -10.42 2.70 -10.47
N ILE A 361 -10.87 1.55 -10.92
CA ILE A 361 -10.01 0.44 -11.29
C ILE A 361 -10.14 0.19 -12.78
N GLU A 362 -9.02 -0.10 -13.41
CA GLU A 362 -8.98 -0.60 -14.76
C GLU A 362 -8.86 -2.12 -14.70
N GLN A 363 -9.80 -2.83 -15.34
CA GLN A 363 -9.85 -4.30 -15.42
C GLN A 363 -10.18 -4.71 -16.84
N ASP A 364 -9.42 -5.65 -17.41
CA ASP A 364 -9.61 -6.17 -18.76
C ASP A 364 -9.70 -5.11 -19.88
N GLY A 365 -9.05 -3.96 -19.72
CA GLY A 365 -9.09 -2.86 -20.68
C GLY A 365 -10.25 -1.88 -20.48
N GLU A 366 -11.13 -2.12 -19.51
CA GLU A 366 -12.27 -1.27 -19.19
C GLU A 366 -12.07 -0.53 -17.87
N LEU A 367 -12.50 0.73 -17.83
CA LEU A 367 -12.51 1.53 -16.61
C LEU A 367 -13.82 1.33 -15.87
N ARG A 368 -13.69 1.00 -14.58
CA ARG A 368 -14.80 0.90 -13.65
C ARG A 368 -14.67 1.93 -12.55
N LEU A 369 -15.74 2.69 -12.32
CA LEU A 369 -15.86 3.54 -11.13
C LEU A 369 -16.18 2.66 -9.92
N ILE A 370 -15.33 2.70 -8.90
CA ILE A 370 -15.53 1.98 -7.63
C ILE A 370 -16.39 2.80 -6.69
N VAL A 371 -16.03 4.07 -6.49
CA VAL A 371 -16.75 4.99 -5.61
C VAL A 371 -16.44 6.43 -5.98
N ARG A 372 -17.38 7.32 -5.72
CA ARG A 372 -17.24 8.76 -5.89
C ARG A 372 -17.74 9.50 -4.65
N GLU A 373 -17.15 10.65 -4.35
CA GLU A 373 -17.74 11.60 -3.43
C GLU A 373 -19.17 11.94 -3.88
N GLY A 374 -20.10 12.05 -2.93
CA GLY A 374 -21.52 12.21 -3.17
C GLY A 374 -22.29 10.89 -3.30
N ASP A 375 -21.62 9.76 -3.52
CA ASP A 375 -22.27 8.44 -3.48
C ASP A 375 -22.70 8.10 -2.05
N GLU A 376 -23.79 7.34 -1.93
CA GLU A 376 -24.23 6.79 -0.64
C GLU A 376 -23.14 5.89 -0.06
N ALA A 377 -22.88 6.05 1.24
CA ALA A 377 -21.90 5.25 1.96
C ALA A 377 -22.59 4.06 2.64
N PRO A 378 -22.36 2.81 2.18
CA PRO A 378 -22.94 1.63 2.81
C PRO A 378 -22.56 1.54 4.29
N GLY A 379 -23.52 1.17 5.13
CA GLY A 379 -23.34 1.11 6.59
C GLY A 379 -23.37 2.45 7.32
N ALA A 380 -23.48 3.58 6.60
CA ALA A 380 -23.45 4.92 7.21
C ALA A 380 -24.85 5.59 7.31
N ASN A 381 -25.91 4.81 7.52
CA ASN A 381 -27.29 5.29 7.72
C ASN A 381 -27.76 6.33 6.67
N GLY A 382 -27.44 6.11 5.39
CA GLY A 382 -27.82 6.99 4.28
C GLY A 382 -26.96 8.26 4.12
N ALA A 383 -25.87 8.39 4.88
CA ALA A 383 -24.87 9.41 4.64
C ALA A 383 -24.15 9.19 3.30
N THR A 384 -23.57 10.26 2.74
CA THR A 384 -22.77 10.20 1.52
C THR A 384 -21.29 10.38 1.82
N PHE A 385 -20.43 9.83 0.98
CA PHE A 385 -19.00 10.13 1.00
C PHE A 385 -18.76 11.61 0.70
N ASN A 386 -18.01 12.30 1.56
CA ASN A 386 -17.63 13.71 1.33
C ASN A 386 -16.12 13.94 1.27
N PHE A 387 -15.33 12.88 1.47
CA PHE A 387 -13.90 12.87 1.24
C PHE A 387 -13.42 11.44 1.00
N LEU A 388 -12.64 11.21 -0.05
CA LEU A 388 -12.02 9.92 -0.35
C LEU A 388 -10.49 10.01 -0.18
N THR A 389 -9.91 9.07 0.57
CA THR A 389 -8.45 8.91 0.64
C THR A 389 -7.92 8.03 -0.50
N ARG A 390 -6.60 7.82 -0.51
CA ARG A 390 -5.96 6.87 -1.42
C ARG A 390 -6.54 5.47 -1.19
N ALA A 391 -6.73 4.73 -2.26
CA ALA A 391 -7.08 3.32 -2.17
C ALA A 391 -5.82 2.43 -2.20
N THR A 392 -5.99 1.20 -1.75
CA THR A 392 -5.02 0.11 -1.90
C THR A 392 -5.76 -1.10 -2.44
N ALA A 393 -5.11 -1.91 -3.24
CA ALA A 393 -5.67 -3.16 -3.75
C ALA A 393 -4.89 -4.36 -3.25
N ASN A 394 -5.51 -5.53 -3.35
CA ASN A 394 -4.86 -6.81 -3.16
C ASN A 394 -4.92 -7.66 -4.44
N ARG A 395 -4.31 -8.84 -4.42
CA ARG A 395 -4.31 -9.76 -5.58
C ARG A 395 -5.71 -10.27 -5.97
N ARG A 396 -6.70 -10.26 -5.08
CA ARG A 396 -8.08 -10.67 -5.38
C ARG A 396 -8.86 -9.62 -6.18
N GLY A 397 -8.27 -8.44 -6.37
CA GLY A 397 -8.92 -7.30 -7.00
C GLY A 397 -9.75 -6.46 -6.03
N ASP A 398 -9.77 -6.81 -4.75
CA ASP A 398 -10.46 -6.02 -3.75
C ASP A 398 -9.77 -4.67 -3.58
N VAL A 399 -10.55 -3.63 -3.29
CA VAL A 399 -10.05 -2.26 -3.15
C VAL A 399 -10.48 -1.71 -1.79
N ALA A 400 -9.51 -1.51 -0.90
CA ALA A 400 -9.74 -0.89 0.41
C ALA A 400 -9.40 0.60 0.37
N PHE A 401 -10.23 1.44 1.00
CA PHE A 401 -9.97 2.87 1.14
C PHE A 401 -10.58 3.41 2.44
N ARG A 402 -9.95 4.45 2.99
CA ARG A 402 -10.55 5.25 4.05
C ARG A 402 -11.38 6.37 3.42
N ALA A 403 -12.53 6.69 4.00
CA ALA A 403 -13.31 7.84 3.59
C ALA A 403 -13.88 8.59 4.78
N ARG A 404 -14.37 9.81 4.52
CA ARG A 404 -15.20 10.57 5.43
C ARG A 404 -16.63 10.58 4.91
N VAL A 405 -17.57 10.48 5.83
CA VAL A 405 -19.01 10.65 5.61
C VAL A 405 -19.53 11.77 6.51
N VAL A 406 -20.66 12.37 6.16
CA VAL A 406 -21.36 13.33 7.02
C VAL A 406 -22.65 12.70 7.52
N LEU A 407 -22.66 12.31 8.80
CA LEU A 407 -23.83 11.71 9.46
C LEU A 407 -24.46 12.76 10.38
N ASP A 408 -25.72 13.11 10.13
CA ASP A 408 -26.47 14.11 10.92
C ASP A 408 -25.75 15.47 11.09
N GLY A 409 -24.87 15.83 10.15
CA GLY A 409 -24.09 17.07 10.16
C GLY A 409 -22.71 16.95 10.81
N ASP A 410 -22.37 15.80 11.39
CA ASP A 410 -21.06 15.53 11.96
C ASP A 410 -20.21 14.67 11.01
N PRO A 411 -18.96 15.08 10.71
CA PRO A 411 -18.05 14.24 9.95
C PRO A 411 -17.68 12.99 10.76
N ARG A 412 -17.63 11.85 10.08
CA ARG A 412 -17.14 10.56 10.61
C ARG A 412 -16.19 9.93 9.60
N GLU A 413 -15.17 9.23 10.07
CA GLU A 413 -14.29 8.45 9.20
C GLU A 413 -14.62 6.95 9.27
N GLY A 414 -14.28 6.22 8.21
CA GLY A 414 -14.43 4.77 8.17
C GLY A 414 -13.55 4.14 7.10
N ILE A 415 -13.48 2.81 7.13
CA ILE A 415 -12.82 2.00 6.12
C ILE A 415 -13.86 1.19 5.38
N TRP A 416 -13.83 1.25 4.05
CA TRP A 416 -14.66 0.46 3.16
C TRP A 416 -13.80 -0.38 2.24
N VAL A 417 -14.35 -1.51 1.80
CA VAL A 417 -13.75 -2.37 0.80
C VAL A 417 -14.74 -2.59 -0.32
N TYR A 418 -14.33 -2.29 -1.54
CA TYR A 418 -14.99 -2.86 -2.71
C TYR A 418 -14.49 -4.29 -2.88
N HIS A 419 -15.42 -5.23 -2.80
CA HIS A 419 -15.14 -6.66 -2.87
C HIS A 419 -15.38 -7.13 -4.30
N ALA A 420 -14.33 -7.53 -5.00
CA ALA A 420 -14.38 -7.74 -6.45
C ALA A 420 -15.27 -8.93 -6.83
N SER A 421 -15.22 -10.00 -6.03
CA SER A 421 -16.05 -11.20 -6.27
C SER A 421 -17.54 -10.96 -6.02
N LEU A 422 -17.87 -10.07 -5.08
CA LEU A 422 -19.24 -9.72 -4.70
C LEU A 422 -19.80 -8.53 -5.48
N ASP A 423 -18.95 -7.88 -6.28
CA ASP A 423 -19.29 -6.69 -7.07
C ASP A 423 -19.85 -5.52 -6.25
N ARG A 424 -19.50 -5.41 -4.97
CA ARG A 424 -20.14 -4.46 -4.05
C ARG A 424 -19.18 -3.80 -3.07
N LEU A 425 -19.57 -2.61 -2.63
CA LEU A 425 -18.90 -1.86 -1.57
C LEU A 425 -19.43 -2.28 -0.20
N VAL A 426 -18.54 -2.68 0.71
CA VAL A 426 -18.87 -3.12 2.07
C VAL A 426 -18.18 -2.23 3.11
N PRO A 427 -18.86 -1.82 4.20
CA PRO A 427 -18.19 -1.19 5.33
C PRO A 427 -17.41 -2.23 6.11
N VAL A 428 -16.14 -1.91 6.43
CA VAL A 428 -15.34 -2.74 7.35
C VAL A 428 -15.52 -2.23 8.76
N VAL A 429 -15.26 -0.95 9.00
CA VAL A 429 -15.37 -0.32 10.32
C VAL A 429 -15.51 1.19 10.18
N LEU A 430 -16.39 1.80 10.95
CA LEU A 430 -16.59 3.24 11.04
C LEU A 430 -16.21 3.74 12.44
N GLU A 431 -15.92 5.03 12.53
CA GLU A 431 -15.87 5.73 13.81
C GLU A 431 -17.20 5.56 14.57
N ASP A 432 -17.12 5.44 15.89
CA ASP A 432 -18.21 5.08 16.82
C ASP A 432 -18.70 3.61 16.78
N ASP A 433 -18.20 2.77 15.86
CA ASP A 433 -18.46 1.33 15.91
C ASP A 433 -17.87 0.68 17.17
N LEU A 434 -18.47 -0.42 17.59
CA LEU A 434 -17.96 -1.26 18.66
C LEU A 434 -17.17 -2.43 18.06
N ILE A 435 -15.92 -2.59 18.50
CA ILE A 435 -15.10 -3.76 18.19
C ILE A 435 -14.92 -4.57 19.46
N ASP A 436 -15.12 -5.89 19.35
CA ASP A 436 -14.70 -6.80 20.40
C ASP A 436 -13.19 -6.96 20.39
N VAL A 437 -12.55 -6.60 21.48
CA VAL A 437 -11.09 -6.72 21.65
C VAL A 437 -10.71 -7.84 22.62
N ASP A 438 -11.66 -8.67 23.03
CA ASP A 438 -11.37 -9.86 23.82
C ASP A 438 -10.77 -10.96 22.92
N PRO A 439 -9.61 -11.54 23.26
CA PRO A 439 -9.11 -12.72 22.56
C PRO A 439 -9.91 -14.00 22.86
N ASP A 440 -10.71 -14.05 23.94
CA ASP A 440 -11.58 -15.19 24.25
C ASP A 440 -12.92 -15.08 23.49
N PRO A 441 -13.22 -15.96 22.52
CA PRO A 441 -14.48 -15.93 21.77
C PRO A 441 -15.73 -16.18 22.64
N GLY A 442 -15.56 -16.59 23.90
CA GLY A 442 -16.64 -16.78 24.87
C GLY A 442 -17.04 -15.52 25.64
N SER A 443 -16.28 -14.42 25.56
CA SER A 443 -16.56 -13.15 26.22
C SER A 443 -16.43 -11.97 25.26
N GLU A 444 -17.22 -10.92 25.51
CA GLU A 444 -17.15 -9.69 24.73
C GLU A 444 -16.50 -8.58 25.56
N LEU A 445 -15.42 -8.00 25.06
CA LEU A 445 -14.81 -6.77 25.55
C LEU A 445 -14.95 -5.70 24.49
N LEU A 446 -16.14 -5.09 24.40
CA LEU A 446 -16.41 -4.08 23.39
C LEU A 446 -15.67 -2.76 23.66
N ARG A 447 -15.03 -2.20 22.63
CA ARG A 447 -14.41 -0.87 22.62
C ARG A 447 -14.95 -0.04 21.47
N ARG A 448 -15.24 1.23 21.74
CA ARG A 448 -15.75 2.16 20.73
C ARG A 448 -14.62 2.80 19.95
N VAL A 449 -14.64 2.68 18.63
CA VAL A 449 -13.67 3.26 17.71
C VAL A 449 -13.76 4.79 17.76
N ARG A 450 -12.59 5.44 17.83
CA ARG A 450 -12.43 6.89 17.81
C ARG A 450 -11.70 7.37 16.55
N THR A 451 -10.63 6.70 16.16
CA THR A 451 -9.89 7.02 14.92
C THR A 451 -9.34 5.76 14.28
N LEU A 452 -9.13 5.81 12.96
CA LEU A 452 -8.70 4.68 12.14
C LEU A 452 -7.55 5.09 11.21
N SER A 453 -6.55 4.23 11.08
CA SER A 453 -5.48 4.37 10.09
C SER A 453 -5.03 3.02 9.56
N PHE A 454 -4.77 2.94 8.25
CA PHE A 454 -4.14 1.78 7.63
C PHE A 454 -3.23 2.23 6.49
N ALA A 455 -2.25 1.40 6.12
CA ALA A 455 -1.34 1.70 5.02
C ALA A 455 -2.05 1.56 3.67
N MET A 456 -1.88 2.55 2.79
CA MET A 456 -2.60 2.68 1.52
C MET A 456 -1.65 3.06 0.38
N GLY A 457 -2.12 2.87 -0.86
CA GLY A 457 -1.43 3.35 -2.06
C GLY A 457 -0.51 2.33 -2.72
N SER A 458 -0.68 1.04 -2.44
CA SER A 458 -0.03 -0.07 -3.13
C SER A 458 -1.09 -1.00 -3.76
N GLY A 459 -0.68 -1.77 -4.78
CA GLY A 459 -1.49 -2.87 -5.32
C GLY A 459 -1.17 -4.23 -4.70
N GLY A 460 -0.38 -4.25 -3.62
CA GLY A 460 0.02 -5.45 -2.87
C GLY A 460 1.23 -6.19 -3.44
N GLN A 461 1.71 -5.82 -4.63
CA GLN A 461 2.67 -6.61 -5.40
C GLN A 461 3.90 -5.83 -5.88
N ASP A 462 4.07 -4.59 -5.44
CA ASP A 462 5.16 -3.69 -5.85
C ASP A 462 6.24 -3.51 -4.76
N GLY A 463 6.15 -4.31 -3.70
CA GLY A 463 7.06 -4.29 -2.55
C GLY A 463 6.88 -3.06 -1.66
N ARG A 464 5.87 -2.22 -1.91
CA ARG A 464 5.57 -1.08 -1.04
C ARG A 464 4.71 -1.51 0.14
N ALA A 465 4.75 -0.71 1.20
CA ALA A 465 3.87 -0.84 2.35
C ALA A 465 2.39 -0.88 1.92
N SER A 466 1.69 -1.93 2.34
CA SER A 466 0.25 -2.10 2.17
C SER A 466 -0.37 -2.45 3.52
N GLY A 467 -1.57 -1.96 3.77
CA GLY A 467 -2.41 -2.39 4.89
C GLY A 467 -3.38 -3.51 4.49
N PHE A 468 -3.32 -3.99 3.25
CA PHE A 468 -4.23 -4.99 2.72
C PHE A 468 -3.45 -6.12 2.06
N GLY A 469 -3.53 -7.32 2.65
CA GLY A 469 -2.87 -8.52 2.16
C GLY A 469 -3.72 -9.25 1.11
N ASP A 470 -3.08 -10.18 0.41
CA ASP A 470 -3.70 -10.89 -0.72
C ASP A 470 -4.73 -11.94 -0.30
N GLU A 471 -4.72 -12.36 0.96
CA GLU A 471 -5.72 -13.29 1.51
C GLU A 471 -7.00 -12.56 1.97
N GLY A 472 -7.10 -11.24 1.75
CA GLY A 472 -8.26 -10.46 2.19
C GLY A 472 -8.19 -9.92 3.60
N ASN A 473 -7.01 -10.01 4.21
CA ASN A 473 -6.71 -9.51 5.52
C ASN A 473 -6.35 -8.02 5.43
N LEU A 474 -7.22 -7.17 5.97
CA LEU A 474 -6.98 -5.74 6.11
C LEU A 474 -6.47 -5.46 7.53
N VAL A 475 -5.27 -4.92 7.67
CA VAL A 475 -4.70 -4.51 8.95
C VAL A 475 -4.85 -3.01 9.15
N PHE A 476 -5.28 -2.61 10.34
CA PHE A 476 -5.44 -1.21 10.69
C PHE A 476 -5.13 -0.96 12.16
N HIS A 477 -4.74 0.27 12.46
CA HIS A 477 -4.64 0.78 13.82
C HIS A 477 -5.92 1.54 14.17
N ALA A 478 -6.55 1.15 15.28
CA ALA A 478 -7.68 1.83 15.88
C ALA A 478 -7.30 2.45 17.22
N ASN A 479 -7.62 3.73 17.40
CA ASN A 479 -7.72 4.31 18.74
C ASN A 479 -9.16 4.19 19.22
N PHE A 480 -9.35 3.88 20.49
CA PHE A 480 -10.66 3.77 21.10
C PHE A 480 -10.97 4.95 22.03
N LEU A 481 -12.25 5.13 22.36
CA LEU A 481 -12.61 5.96 23.50
C LEU A 481 -12.07 5.34 24.79
N GLY A 482 -11.48 6.17 25.66
CA GLY A 482 -10.86 5.71 26.91
C GLY A 482 -9.35 5.42 26.81
N GLU A 483 -8.66 6.02 25.83
CA GLU A 483 -7.20 6.05 25.67
C GLU A 483 -6.52 4.72 25.29
N SER A 484 -7.25 3.61 25.22
CA SER A 484 -6.72 2.36 24.66
C SER A 484 -6.63 2.41 23.12
N SER A 485 -5.70 1.65 22.55
CA SER A 485 -5.54 1.45 21.11
C SER A 485 -5.20 0.00 20.76
N ALA A 486 -5.38 -0.40 19.51
CA ALA A 486 -5.03 -1.74 19.03
C ALA A 486 -4.61 -1.76 17.56
N VAL A 487 -3.73 -2.70 17.22
CA VAL A 487 -3.51 -3.20 15.86
C VAL A 487 -4.49 -4.34 15.64
N ILE A 488 -5.32 -4.22 14.59
CA ILE A 488 -6.41 -5.15 14.30
C ILE A 488 -6.23 -5.69 12.89
N ALA A 489 -6.39 -7.01 12.74
CA ALA A 489 -6.55 -7.67 11.45
C ALA A 489 -8.03 -7.98 11.23
N ALA A 490 -8.61 -7.41 10.18
CA ALA A 490 -9.94 -7.77 9.67
C ALA A 490 -9.80 -8.83 8.59
N THR A 491 -10.48 -9.95 8.77
CA THR A 491 -10.63 -10.97 7.72
C THR A 491 -11.96 -10.75 7.02
N LEU A 492 -11.91 -10.53 5.71
CA LEU A 492 -13.08 -10.38 4.85
C LEU A 492 -13.50 -11.74 4.30
N PRO A 493 -14.77 -11.90 3.90
CA PRO A 493 -15.21 -13.02 3.07
C PRO A 493 -14.24 -13.27 1.92
N CYS A 494 -13.99 -14.52 1.57
CA CYS A 494 -13.15 -14.85 0.43
C CYS A 494 -13.93 -14.70 -0.90
N ASP A 495 -15.23 -15.01 -0.91
CA ASP A 495 -16.12 -14.85 -2.05
C ASP A 495 -17.62 -14.81 -1.64
N GLY A 496 -18.54 -15.03 -2.58
CA GLY A 496 -19.99 -15.04 -2.36
C GLY A 496 -20.55 -16.28 -1.66
N ALA A 497 -19.76 -17.34 -1.47
CA ALA A 497 -20.14 -18.49 -0.68
C ALA A 497 -19.66 -18.39 0.78
N ASP A 498 -18.67 -17.55 1.08
CA ASP A 498 -18.20 -17.25 2.44
C ASP A 498 -19.14 -16.23 3.12
N LEU A 499 -20.20 -16.74 3.73
CA LEU A 499 -21.34 -15.96 4.22
C LEU A 499 -21.38 -15.89 5.75
N ALA A 500 -20.62 -16.73 6.45
CA ALA A 500 -20.61 -16.82 7.90
C ALA A 500 -19.18 -16.90 8.45
N GLN A 501 -19.03 -16.51 9.71
CA GLN A 501 -17.74 -16.69 10.39
C GLN A 501 -17.46 -18.19 10.65
N PRO A 502 -16.19 -18.63 10.56
CA PRO A 502 -15.00 -17.84 10.29
C PRO A 502 -14.81 -17.49 8.80
N TYR A 503 -14.71 -16.18 8.51
CA TYR A 503 -14.42 -15.69 7.16
C TYR A 503 -13.00 -16.06 6.72
N GLY A 504 -12.80 -16.16 5.40
CA GLY A 504 -11.58 -16.64 4.76
C GLY A 504 -11.56 -18.16 4.57
N THR A 505 -12.61 -18.87 4.98
CA THR A 505 -12.73 -20.33 4.83
C THR A 505 -14.16 -20.75 4.56
N HIS A 506 -14.36 -21.67 3.61
CA HIS A 506 -15.67 -22.31 3.39
C HIS A 506 -15.93 -23.44 4.38
N ASP A 507 -16.99 -23.35 5.16
CA ASP A 507 -17.41 -24.39 6.09
C ASP A 507 -18.95 -24.61 6.15
N ILE A 508 -19.42 -25.37 7.14
CA ILE A 508 -20.85 -25.68 7.25
C ILE A 508 -21.70 -24.48 7.69
N ALA A 509 -21.11 -23.50 8.39
CA ALA A 509 -21.80 -22.28 8.79
C ALA A 509 -22.22 -21.47 7.57
N ASP A 510 -21.39 -21.40 6.53
CA ASP A 510 -21.71 -20.76 5.26
C ASP A 510 -22.92 -21.38 4.57
N VAL A 511 -22.96 -22.71 4.53
CA VAL A 511 -24.10 -23.45 3.95
C VAL A 511 -25.37 -23.16 4.74
N VAL A 512 -25.27 -23.10 6.08
CA VAL A 512 -26.41 -22.78 6.94
C VAL A 512 -26.88 -21.35 6.68
N GLU A 513 -25.97 -20.39 6.56
CA GLU A 513 -26.30 -18.99 6.30
C GLU A 513 -26.89 -18.79 4.92
N PHE A 514 -26.33 -19.40 3.87
CA PHE A 514 -26.91 -19.42 2.54
C PHE A 514 -28.35 -19.91 2.55
N LEU A 515 -28.61 -21.07 3.18
CA LEU A 515 -29.96 -21.63 3.26
C LEU A 515 -30.92 -20.75 4.06
N SER A 516 -30.41 -20.06 5.08
CA SER A 516 -31.16 -19.08 5.88
C SER A 516 -31.58 -17.88 5.02
N LEU A 517 -30.64 -17.25 4.34
CA LEU A 517 -30.86 -16.11 3.44
C LEU A 517 -31.81 -16.48 2.28
N PHE A 518 -31.53 -17.60 1.61
CA PHE A 518 -32.35 -18.11 0.51
C PHE A 518 -33.78 -18.41 0.98
N GLY A 519 -33.94 -19.04 2.15
CA GLY A 519 -35.25 -19.32 2.75
C GLY A 519 -36.02 -18.06 3.19
N ALA A 520 -35.30 -16.98 3.53
CA ALA A 520 -35.86 -15.68 3.89
C ALA A 520 -36.21 -14.80 2.68
N GLY A 521 -35.76 -15.16 1.48
CA GLY A 521 -35.91 -14.32 0.30
C GLY A 521 -34.92 -13.15 0.24
N ASP A 522 -33.80 -13.25 0.95
CA ASP A 522 -32.80 -12.20 1.07
C ASP A 522 -31.83 -12.20 -0.13
N LEU A 523 -31.58 -11.01 -0.71
CA LEU A 523 -30.69 -10.86 -1.86
C LEU A 523 -29.22 -11.12 -1.52
N GLY A 524 -28.86 -11.32 -0.26
CA GLY A 524 -27.56 -11.87 0.13
C GLY A 524 -27.31 -13.29 -0.40
N ALA A 525 -28.37 -14.04 -0.78
CA ALA A 525 -28.26 -15.34 -1.43
C ALA A 525 -28.36 -15.28 -2.97
N ASP A 526 -28.48 -14.08 -3.56
CA ASP A 526 -28.55 -13.87 -5.01
C ASP A 526 -27.14 -13.81 -5.59
N LEU A 527 -26.70 -14.93 -6.15
CA LEU A 527 -25.33 -15.16 -6.63
C LEU A 527 -25.27 -15.40 -8.14
N ALA A 528 -26.42 -15.46 -8.82
CA ALA A 528 -26.51 -15.75 -10.23
C ALA A 528 -27.50 -14.83 -10.97
N ALA A 529 -27.29 -14.65 -12.27
CA ALA A 529 -28.26 -13.96 -13.09
C ALA A 529 -29.55 -14.79 -13.24
N PRO A 530 -30.75 -14.16 -13.24
CA PRO A 530 -30.97 -12.71 -13.22
C PRO A 530 -30.97 -12.10 -11.81
N SER A 531 -30.10 -11.10 -11.60
CA SER A 531 -29.99 -10.39 -10.31
C SER A 531 -31.30 -9.74 -9.87
N GLY A 532 -31.51 -9.70 -8.57
CA GLY A 532 -32.74 -9.33 -7.89
C GLY A 532 -33.78 -10.46 -7.79
N THR A 533 -33.44 -11.69 -8.16
CA THR A 533 -34.37 -12.84 -8.17
C THR A 533 -33.69 -14.10 -7.66
N LEU A 534 -34.15 -14.61 -6.52
CA LEU A 534 -33.68 -15.90 -5.99
C LEU A 534 -34.32 -17.09 -6.72
N ASP A 535 -33.50 -17.92 -7.36
CA ASP A 535 -33.91 -19.14 -8.01
C ASP A 535 -32.87 -20.28 -7.90
N ILE A 536 -33.03 -21.35 -8.68
CA ILE A 536 -32.15 -22.52 -8.61
C ILE A 536 -30.73 -22.23 -9.13
N ALA A 537 -30.55 -21.21 -9.97
CA ALA A 537 -29.26 -20.77 -10.47
C ALA A 537 -28.38 -20.26 -9.33
N ASP A 538 -28.96 -19.57 -8.34
CA ASP A 538 -28.22 -19.11 -7.14
C ASP A 538 -27.69 -20.27 -6.31
N VAL A 539 -28.52 -21.30 -6.12
CA VAL A 539 -28.10 -22.52 -5.41
C VAL A 539 -26.98 -23.23 -6.17
N VAL A 540 -27.06 -23.28 -7.50
CA VAL A 540 -26.00 -23.87 -8.33
C VAL A 540 -24.72 -23.03 -8.26
N ALA A 541 -24.82 -21.70 -8.32
CA ALA A 541 -23.69 -20.79 -8.19
C ALA A 541 -23.03 -20.93 -6.81
N PHE A 542 -23.81 -20.92 -5.72
CA PHE A 542 -23.32 -21.19 -4.37
C PHE A 542 -22.53 -22.49 -4.31
N LEU A 543 -23.08 -23.60 -4.81
CA LEU A 543 -22.41 -24.91 -4.77
C LEU A 543 -21.13 -24.95 -5.63
N GLN A 544 -21.08 -24.19 -6.73
CA GLN A 544 -19.89 -24.08 -7.58
C GLN A 544 -18.78 -23.29 -6.88
N ILE A 545 -19.12 -22.14 -6.30
CA ILE A 545 -18.20 -21.28 -5.57
C ILE A 545 -17.71 -22.01 -4.30
N PHE A 546 -18.64 -22.50 -3.48
CA PHE A 546 -18.34 -23.26 -2.27
C PHE A 546 -17.45 -24.48 -2.57
N GLY A 547 -17.77 -25.23 -3.61
CA GLY A 547 -17.02 -26.42 -4.04
C GLY A 547 -15.64 -26.12 -4.63
N ALA A 548 -15.38 -24.89 -5.09
CA ALA A 548 -14.05 -24.44 -5.50
C ALA A 548 -13.14 -24.17 -4.30
N GLY A 549 -13.71 -23.81 -3.15
CA GLY A 549 -12.99 -23.37 -1.96
C GLY A 549 -12.57 -21.89 -2.04
N CYS A 550 -12.09 -21.34 -0.93
CA CYS A 550 -11.52 -19.99 -0.94
C CYS A 550 -10.24 -19.94 -1.81
N PRO A 551 -10.09 -18.89 -2.63
CA PRO A 551 -8.96 -18.73 -3.56
C PRO A 551 -7.61 -18.47 -2.92
#